data_AF-A0A1U7HVC0-F1
#
_entry.id   AF-A0A1U7HVC0-F1
#
_cell.length_a   1.000
_cell.length_b   1.000
_cell.length_c   1.000
_cell.angle_alpha   90.00
_cell.angle_beta   90.00
_cell.angle_gamma   90.00
#
_symmetry.space_group_name_H-M   'P 1'
#
loop_
_entity.id
_entity.type
_entity.pdbx_description
1 polymer ?
#
loop_
_entity_poly.entity_id
_entity_poly.type
_entity_poly.pdbx_seq_one_letter_code
_entity_poly.pdbx_strand_id
1 'polypeptide(L)'
;MNDTDKRKLLSGLSHAALMLNAVVIPVLVPIVILLATHDSIVRGNAKEAINFTINIIICGVISSILILVEGIGVFLLFFLAIISFIMPLIATIYAVKNVNKPYRYPLIWHFL
;
A
#
# COMPACT_ATOMS: atom_id res chain seq x y z
N MET A 1 -25.01 2.48 -7.00
CA MET A 1 -24.11 2.93 -5.92
C MET A 1 -23.82 4.40 -6.14
N ASN A 2 -23.97 5.27 -5.13
CA ASN A 2 -23.70 6.70 -5.29
C ASN A 2 -22.18 6.95 -5.41
N ASP A 3 -21.77 8.07 -5.99
CA ASP A 3 -20.36 8.38 -6.29
C ASP A 3 -19.48 8.37 -5.03
N THR A 4 -20.01 8.83 -3.90
CA THR A 4 -19.36 8.79 -2.59
C THR A 4 -19.04 7.37 -2.13
N ASP A 5 -19.99 6.45 -2.29
CA ASP A 5 -19.82 5.05 -1.85
C ASP A 5 -18.83 4.31 -2.75
N LYS A 6 -18.88 4.59 -4.06
CA LYS A 6 -17.88 4.10 -5.02
C LYS A 6 -16.48 4.58 -4.65
N ARG A 7 -16.33 5.85 -4.30
CA ARG A 7 -15.03 6.42 -3.90
C ARG A 7 -14.51 5.77 -2.63
N LYS A 8 -15.34 5.60 -1.59
CA LYS A 8 -14.97 4.90 -0.35
C LYS A 8 -14.48 3.48 -0.62
N LEU A 9 -15.27 2.73 -1.40
CA LEU A 9 -14.99 1.33 -1.70
C LEU A 9 -13.68 1.17 -2.48
N LEU A 10 -13.51 1.91 -3.59
CA LEU A 10 -12.30 1.80 -4.40
C LEU A 10 -11.05 2.33 -3.69
N SER A 11 -11.18 3.41 -2.91
CA SER A 11 -10.05 3.96 -2.14
C SER A 11 -9.63 3.04 -1.01
N GLY A 12 -10.59 2.46 -0.28
CA GLY A 12 -10.32 1.48 0.77
C GLY A 12 -9.72 0.20 0.18
N LEU A 13 -10.28 -0.32 -0.92
CA LEU A 13 -9.83 -1.55 -1.56
C LEU A 13 -8.39 -1.46 -2.08
N SER A 14 -7.96 -0.26 -2.52
CA SER A 14 -6.59 -0.01 -2.96
C SER A 14 -5.55 -0.35 -1.87
N HIS A 15 -5.88 -0.08 -0.60
CA HIS A 15 -4.99 -0.39 0.53
C HIS A 15 -5.30 -1.75 1.15
N ALA A 16 -6.58 -2.11 1.30
CA ALA A 16 -7.00 -3.35 1.94
C ALA A 16 -6.47 -4.60 1.22
N ALA A 17 -6.38 -4.55 -0.12
CA ALA A 17 -5.81 -5.64 -0.89
C ALA A 17 -4.38 -5.98 -0.45
N LEU A 18 -3.57 -4.98 -0.10
CA LEU A 18 -2.17 -5.18 0.28
C LEU A 18 -2.00 -6.01 1.56
N MET A 19 -3.03 -6.10 2.40
CA MET A 19 -3.02 -6.89 3.63
C MET A 19 -3.01 -8.42 3.38
N LEU A 20 -3.31 -8.87 2.15
CA LEU A 20 -3.33 -10.29 1.79
C LEU A 20 -1.93 -10.95 1.72
N ASN A 21 -0.87 -10.19 1.98
CA ASN A 21 0.51 -10.61 2.26
C ASN A 21 1.22 -11.55 1.25
N ALA A 22 0.59 -11.90 0.13
CA ALA A 22 1.32 -12.24 -1.09
C ALA A 22 1.79 -10.91 -1.67
N VAL A 23 3.08 -10.60 -1.76
CA VAL A 23 3.49 -9.22 -2.14
C VAL A 23 3.11 -8.87 -3.60
N VAL A 24 3.01 -9.86 -4.48
CA VAL A 24 2.89 -9.66 -5.95
C VAL A 24 1.45 -9.66 -6.46
N ILE A 25 0.57 -10.49 -5.91
CA ILE A 25 -0.81 -10.62 -6.42
C ILE A 25 -1.72 -9.43 -6.03
N PRO A 26 -1.71 -8.94 -4.79
CA PRO A 26 -2.63 -7.92 -4.33
C PRO A 26 -2.32 -6.50 -4.80
N VAL A 27 -1.07 -6.21 -5.22
CA VAL A 27 -0.75 -4.91 -5.85
C VAL A 27 -1.42 -4.74 -7.22
N LEU A 28 -1.85 -5.84 -7.85
CA LEU A 28 -2.65 -5.78 -9.07
C LEU A 28 -3.98 -5.05 -8.84
N VAL A 29 -4.54 -5.11 -7.63
CA VAL A 29 -5.79 -4.42 -7.29
C VAL A 29 -5.66 -2.90 -7.41
N PRO A 30 -4.74 -2.20 -6.70
CA PRO A 30 -4.56 -0.77 -6.88
C PRO A 30 -4.06 -0.42 -8.30
N ILE A 31 -3.30 -1.28 -8.99
CA ILE A 31 -2.93 -1.05 -10.40
C ILE A 31 -4.17 -1.02 -11.30
N VAL A 32 -5.04 -2.02 -11.21
CA VAL A 32 -6.29 -2.07 -11.98
C VAL A 32 -7.18 -0.89 -11.64
N ILE A 33 -7.32 -0.55 -10.35
CA ILE A 33 -8.09 0.62 -9.91
C ILE A 33 -7.52 1.91 -10.50
N LEU A 34 -6.20 2.09 -10.50
CA LEU A 34 -5.52 3.27 -11.04
C LEU A 34 -5.80 3.47 -12.53
N LEU A 35 -5.91 2.38 -13.29
CA LEU A 35 -6.19 2.39 -14.72
C LEU A 35 -7.69 2.51 -15.03
N ALA A 36 -8.56 1.95 -14.18
CA ALA A 36 -10.00 1.85 -14.42
C ALA A 36 -10.82 3.05 -13.92
N THR A 37 -10.21 3.98 -13.14
CA THR A 37 -10.92 5.12 -12.55
C THR A 37 -10.41 6.46 -13.05
N HIS A 38 -11.33 7.42 -13.22
CA HIS A 38 -11.02 8.82 -13.51
C HIS A 38 -11.10 9.73 -12.27
N ASP A 39 -11.55 9.20 -11.14
CA ASP A 39 -11.65 9.95 -9.89
C ASP A 39 -10.26 10.23 -9.31
N SER A 40 -9.91 11.51 -9.15
CA SER A 40 -8.59 11.94 -8.69
C SER A 40 -8.25 11.46 -7.27
N ILE A 41 -9.24 11.31 -6.39
CA ILE A 41 -9.03 10.85 -5.01
C ILE A 41 -8.77 9.34 -5.01
N VAL A 42 -9.54 8.58 -5.80
CA VAL A 42 -9.31 7.14 -5.94
C VAL A 42 -7.94 6.88 -6.58
N ARG A 43 -7.60 7.60 -7.66
CA ARG A 43 -6.26 7.49 -8.29
C ARG A 43 -5.15 7.85 -7.30
N GLY A 44 -5.34 8.86 -6.46
CA GLY A 44 -4.39 9.22 -5.41
C GLY A 44 -4.14 8.08 -4.43
N ASN A 45 -5.19 7.46 -3.90
CA ASN A 45 -5.05 6.31 -3.00
C ASN A 45 -4.42 5.09 -3.69
N ALA A 46 -4.78 4.83 -4.94
CA ALA A 46 -4.20 3.74 -5.72
C ALA A 46 -2.69 3.94 -5.98
N LYS A 47 -2.26 5.15 -6.34
CA LYS A 47 -0.83 5.49 -6.49
C LYS A 47 -0.07 5.29 -5.18
N GLU A 48 -0.66 5.68 -4.07
CA GLU A 48 -0.06 5.55 -2.75
C GLU A 48 0.10 4.10 -2.31
N ALA A 49 -0.92 3.27 -2.55
CA ALA A 49 -0.82 1.84 -2.34
C ALA A 49 0.32 1.22 -3.17
N ILE A 50 0.45 1.61 -4.45
CA ILE A 50 1.52 1.10 -5.33
C ILE A 50 2.90 1.59 -4.86
N ASN A 51 3.04 2.88 -4.54
CA ASN A 51 4.28 3.44 -4.00
C ASN A 51 4.68 2.71 -2.72
N PHE A 52 3.75 2.45 -1.80
CA PHE A 52 4.01 1.67 -0.59
C PHE A 52 4.51 0.25 -0.90
N THR A 53 3.86 -0.48 -1.81
CA THR A 53 4.33 -1.81 -2.21
C THR A 53 5.76 -1.78 -2.78
N ILE A 54 6.08 -0.81 -3.64
CA ILE A 54 7.44 -0.64 -4.18
C ILE A 54 8.45 -0.45 -3.05
N ASN A 55 8.15 0.40 -2.06
CA ASN A 55 9.02 0.64 -0.92
C ASN A 55 9.21 -0.63 -0.07
N ILE A 56 8.13 -1.37 0.21
CA ILE A 56 8.22 -2.65 0.94
C ILE A 56 9.10 -3.66 0.19
N ILE A 57 8.96 -3.77 -1.14
CA ILE A 57 9.80 -4.66 -1.95
C ILE A 57 11.28 -4.25 -1.86
N ILE A 58 11.58 -2.96 -2.03
CA ILE A 58 12.95 -2.44 -1.96
C ILE A 58 13.56 -2.73 -0.57
N CYS A 59 12.84 -2.38 0.50
CA CYS A 59 13.28 -2.66 1.87
C CYS A 59 13.44 -4.16 2.13
N GLY A 60 12.57 -5.00 1.56
CA GLY A 60 12.64 -6.46 1.67
C GLY A 60 13.85 -7.06 0.96
N VAL A 61 14.21 -6.55 -0.22
CA VAL A 61 15.42 -6.96 -0.95
C VAL A 61 16.67 -6.55 -0.18
N ILE A 62 16.73 -5.29 0.29
CA ILE A 62 17.86 -4.80 1.09
C ILE A 62 18.02 -5.64 2.37
N SER A 63 16.91 -5.89 3.08
CA SER A 63 16.91 -6.69 4.30
C SER A 63 17.33 -8.15 4.04
N SER A 64 16.90 -8.74 2.91
CA SER A 64 17.31 -10.08 2.51
C SER A 64 18.81 -10.18 2.25
N ILE A 65 19.42 -9.17 1.62
CA ILE A 65 20.89 -9.13 1.42
C ILE A 65 21.62 -9.01 2.76
N LEU A 66 21.08 -8.19 3.68
CA LEU A 66 21.61 -8.01 5.04
C LEU A 66 21.53 -9.28 5.90
N ILE A 67 20.77 -10.31 5.52
CA ILE A 67 20.81 -11.60 6.22
C ILE A 67 22.22 -12.21 6.13
N LEU A 68 22.92 -12.00 5.02
CA LEU A 68 24.28 -12.51 4.83
C LEU A 68 25.30 -11.85 5.77
N VAL A 69 24.94 -10.72 6.39
CA VAL A 69 25.75 -9.95 7.32
C VAL A 69 25.29 -10.25 8.74
N GLU A 70 25.77 -11.35 9.33
CA GLU A 70 25.49 -11.76 10.72
C GLU A 70 23.99 -11.98 11.04
N GLY A 71 23.14 -12.20 10.03
CA GLY A 71 21.72 -12.47 10.23
C GLY A 71 20.86 -11.27 10.63
N ILE A 72 21.40 -10.03 10.62
CA ILE A 72 20.68 -8.83 11.05
C ILE A 72 19.44 -8.54 10.19
N GLY A 73 19.48 -8.98 8.93
CA GLY A 73 18.37 -8.87 7.98
C GLY A 73 17.08 -9.57 8.44
N VAL A 74 17.19 -10.61 9.29
CA VAL A 74 16.00 -11.33 9.80
C VAL A 74 15.14 -10.43 10.68
N PHE A 75 15.76 -9.64 11.56
CA PHE A 75 15.04 -8.69 12.40
C PHE A 75 14.37 -7.59 11.56
N LEU A 76 15.07 -7.08 10.54
CA LEU A 76 14.51 -6.08 9.64
C LEU A 76 13.30 -6.62 8.87
N LEU A 77 13.38 -7.84 8.35
CA LEU A 77 12.24 -8.49 7.67
C LEU A 77 11.05 -8.71 8.61
N PHE A 78 11.30 -9.05 9.88
CA PHE A 78 10.25 -9.19 10.88
C PHE A 78 9.49 -7.87 11.11
N PHE A 79 10.22 -6.77 11.32
CA PHE A 79 9.60 -5.45 11.45
C PHE A 79 8.89 -5.02 10.16
N LEU A 80 9.48 -5.31 9.00
CA LEU A 80 8.89 -4.98 7.71
C LEU A 80 7.57 -5.72 7.48
N ALA A 81 7.46 -6.98 7.89
CA ALA A 81 6.23 -7.77 7.81
C ALA A 81 5.11 -7.20 8.71
N ILE A 82 5.46 -6.63 9.87
CA ILE A 82 4.50 -5.94 10.73
C ILE A 82 4.02 -4.65 10.06
N ILE A 83 4.95 -3.84 9.54
CA ILE A 83 4.65 -2.57 8.88
C ILE A 83 3.81 -2.79 7.62
N SER A 84 4.11 -3.83 6.84
CA SER A 84 3.38 -4.17 5.61
C SER A 84 1.92 -4.55 5.86
N PHE A 85 1.56 -4.93 7.09
CA PHE A 85 0.18 -5.20 7.47
C PHE A 85 -0.50 -4.00 8.16
N ILE A 86 0.17 -3.39 9.13
CA ILE A 86 -0.41 -2.30 9.94
C ILE A 86 -0.67 -1.04 9.10
N MET A 87 0.29 -0.66 8.24
CA MET A 87 0.18 0.57 7.48
C MET A 87 -0.99 0.55 6.49
N PRO A 88 -1.21 -0.52 5.69
CA PRO A 88 -2.39 -0.61 4.83
C PRO A 88 -3.71 -0.68 5.58
N LEU A 89 -3.74 -1.27 6.78
CA LEU A 89 -4.92 -1.24 7.64
C LEU A 89 -5.31 0.20 8.02
N ILE A 90 -4.33 0.99 8.49
CA ILE A 90 -4.55 2.41 8.82
C ILE A 90 -5.00 3.19 7.58
N ALA A 91 -4.33 2.98 6.44
CA ALA A 91 -4.65 3.63 5.18
C ALA A 91 -6.08 3.30 4.71
N THR A 92 -6.51 2.05 4.87
CA THR A 92 -7.88 1.60 4.56
C THR A 92 -8.91 2.34 5.40
N ILE A 93 -8.72 2.35 6.73
CA ILE A 93 -9.63 3.03 7.67
C ILE A 93 -9.68 4.53 7.35
N TYR A 94 -8.52 5.14 7.06
CA TYR A 94 -8.46 6.54 6.69
C TYR A 94 -9.20 6.83 5.39
N ALA A 95 -9.00 6.03 4.34
CA ALA A 95 -9.60 6.22 3.03
C ALA A 95 -11.14 6.10 3.07
N VAL A 96 -11.67 5.20 3.91
CA VAL A 96 -13.12 5.06 4.11
C VAL A 96 -13.71 6.25 4.86
N LYS A 97 -12.98 6.83 5.83
CA LYS A 97 -13.42 7.99 6.60
C LYS A 97 -13.25 9.32 5.85
N ASN A 98 -12.22 9.46 5.02
CA ASN A 98 -11.84 10.71 4.37
C ASN A 98 -12.02 10.64 2.85
N VAL A 99 -13.24 10.89 2.41
CA VAL A 99 -13.66 10.72 1.00
C VAL A 99 -13.15 11.85 0.08
N ASN A 100 -12.64 12.94 0.65
CA ASN A 100 -12.21 14.12 -0.12
C ASN A 100 -10.69 14.24 -0.23
N LYS A 101 -9.92 13.37 0.41
CA LYS A 101 -8.46 13.46 0.44
C LYS A 101 -7.84 12.06 0.38
N PRO A 102 -6.85 11.82 -0.51
CA PRO A 102 -6.14 10.57 -0.52
C PRO A 102 -5.27 10.43 0.74
N TYR A 103 -5.11 9.20 1.22
CA TYR A 103 -4.10 8.88 2.24
C TYR A 103 -2.70 9.10 1.68
N ARG A 104 -1.71 9.44 2.51
CA ARG A 104 -0.30 9.50 2.13
C ARG A 104 0.50 8.67 3.13
N TYR A 105 1.26 7.69 2.65
CA TYR A 105 2.11 6.92 3.55
C TYR A 105 3.28 7.79 4.02
N PRO A 106 3.58 7.83 5.33
CA PRO A 106 4.77 8.48 5.84
C PRO A 106 6.02 7.67 5.47
N LEU A 107 7.16 8.34 5.35
CA LEU A 107 8.50 7.71 5.20
C LEU A 107 8.64 6.76 4.00
N ILE A 108 7.95 7.05 2.90
CA ILE A 108 8.13 6.35 1.62
C ILE A 108 8.59 7.27 0.51
N TRP A 109 9.28 6.69 -0.47
CA TRP A 109 9.53 7.36 -1.74
C TRP A 109 8.31 7.29 -2.65
N HIS A 110 8.02 8.40 -3.32
CA HIS A 110 6.86 8.56 -4.20
C HIS A 110 7.34 8.52 -5.65
N PHE A 111 7.09 7.42 -6.35
CA PHE A 111 7.50 7.23 -7.74
C PHE A 111 6.37 7.60 -8.72
N LEU A 112 5.11 7.43 -8.30
CA LEU A 112 3.88 7.64 -9.08
C LEU A 112 3.09 8.88 -8.68
#